data_AF-A0A538H8J6-F1
#
_entry.id   AF-A0A538H8J6-F1
#
_cell.length_a   1.000
_cell.length_b   1.000
_cell.length_c   1.000
_cell.angle_alpha   90.00
_cell.angle_beta   90.00
_cell.angle_gamma   90.00
#
_symmetry.space_group_name_H-M   'P 1'
#
loop_
_entity.id
_entity.type
_entity.pdbx_description
1 polymer ?
#
loop_
_entity_poly.entity_id
_entity_poly.type
_entity_poly.pdbx_seq_one_letter_code
_entity_poly.pdbx_strand_id
1 'polypeptide(L)'
;MSDTGSDEVTFGSIEPIELQEEMERSFLDYAMSVIVQRALPDVRDGLKPVHRRILYSMFEQGVRPDRPYVKCARVTGDVMGKYHPHGDSAIYDALARMAQPFSLRHPLVDFHGNYGSPDFPPAAARYTECRLDALAMQLLAGLDENTVDFDDNYSGEFSEPTVLPARFPNLLVNGSQGIAVGMATNIPPHNLAEVIDATVHLIEHPEATADELMEFVKGPDFPTGAYILGRAGIMDAYRTGRGSIRMRAKAEVVEGRTSDEIVITELPYQVSVSTVASKIEELVNSRQLEGIRDVRNLSAGDDTKLVVYLKRDASANVVLNNLYKHTPMQTAFGVNMVALDDGVPRTLTLVQALKAYIDHQVIVITRRSEHRLKKARDRAHIVEGLLKAIDKIDKIIALIRGSADRDAARQGLMARPYQFSEIQANHILDMPLGRLTRLGRTELKDELAKLRETIAELEAILKSPAKLRKVIKDELGEIRERFGEPRRAEITFDVGDID
;
A
#
# COMPACT_ATOMS: atom_id res chain seq x y z
N MET A 1 39.53 31.93 59.53
CA MET A 1 39.56 30.54 59.05
C MET A 1 38.09 30.12 58.97
N SER A 2 37.37 30.48 57.90
CA SER A 2 37.34 29.86 56.56
C SER A 2 36.69 28.48 56.56
N ASP A 3 35.70 28.32 55.68
CA ASP A 3 35.07 27.09 55.18
C ASP A 3 34.12 26.33 56.11
N THR A 4 32.92 25.92 55.70
CA THR A 4 32.20 26.00 54.42
C THR A 4 30.70 25.93 54.73
N GLY A 5 29.92 26.82 54.12
CA GLY A 5 28.48 26.59 53.97
C GLY A 5 28.30 25.37 53.06
N SER A 6 27.70 24.31 53.59
CA SER A 6 27.12 23.28 52.75
C SER A 6 25.85 23.85 52.14
N ASP A 7 25.99 24.47 50.97
CA ASP A 7 24.87 24.67 50.06
C ASP A 7 24.25 23.29 49.80
N GLU A 8 23.12 23.01 50.46
CA GLU A 8 22.24 21.94 50.05
C GLU A 8 21.77 22.30 48.64
N VAL A 9 22.39 21.66 47.66
CA VAL A 9 21.88 21.62 46.29
C VAL A 9 20.50 20.97 46.39
N THR A 10 19.44 21.77 46.34
CA THR A 10 18.09 21.28 46.05
C THR A 10 18.11 20.75 44.62
N PHE A 11 18.48 19.48 44.47
CA PHE A 11 17.99 18.68 43.35
C PHE A 11 16.47 18.85 43.34
N GLY A 12 15.88 19.09 42.16
CA GLY A 12 14.45 19.41 42.02
C GLY A 12 13.53 18.47 42.81
N SER A 13 12.29 18.91 43.06
CA SER A 13 11.28 18.14 43.80
C SER A 13 11.24 16.68 43.33
N ILE A 14 11.67 15.76 44.20
CA ILE A 14 11.56 14.32 43.97
C ILE A 14 10.14 13.91 44.31
N GLU A 15 9.35 13.55 43.31
CA GLU A 15 8.01 12.99 43.49
C GLU A 15 8.10 11.46 43.51
N PRO A 16 7.83 10.79 44.65
CA PRO A 16 7.77 9.33 44.68
C PRO A 16 6.56 8.85 43.90
N ILE A 17 6.75 7.89 42.99
CA ILE A 17 5.69 7.26 42.20
C ILE A 17 5.58 5.79 42.63
N GLU A 18 4.36 5.29 42.78
CA GLU A 18 4.12 3.89 43.09
C GLU A 18 4.56 2.99 41.93
N LEU A 19 5.29 1.91 42.23
CA LEU A 19 5.83 1.02 41.19
C LEU A 19 4.74 0.45 40.29
N GLN A 20 3.59 0.10 40.86
CA GLN A 20 2.47 -0.45 40.09
C GLN A 20 1.93 0.58 39.09
N GLU A 21 1.80 1.84 39.50
CA GLU A 21 1.30 2.92 38.65
C GLU A 21 2.28 3.22 37.51
N GLU A 22 3.58 3.31 37.82
CA GLU A 22 4.62 3.54 36.81
C GLU A 22 4.70 2.38 35.81
N MET A 23 4.65 1.14 36.29
CA MET A 23 4.66 -0.04 35.43
C MET A 23 3.43 -0.10 34.51
N GLU A 24 2.23 0.17 35.03
CA GLU A 24 1.00 0.17 34.24
C GLU A 24 1.04 1.26 33.16
N ARG A 25 1.40 2.49 33.55
CA ARG A 25 1.49 3.63 32.63
C ARG A 25 2.53 3.40 31.53
N SER A 26 3.78 3.10 31.91
CA SER A 26 4.86 2.89 30.95
C SER A 26 4.60 1.69 30.02
N PHE A 27 3.99 0.62 30.53
CA PHE A 27 3.62 -0.53 29.71
C PHE A 27 2.49 -0.20 28.74
N LEU A 28 1.45 0.53 29.17
CA LEU A 28 0.33 0.93 28.30
C LEU A 28 0.79 1.89 27.20
N ASP A 29 1.62 2.88 27.52
CA ASP A 29 2.17 3.83 26.54
C ASP A 29 2.99 3.09 25.46
N TYR A 30 3.86 2.17 25.88
CA TYR A 30 4.62 1.33 24.96
C TYR A 30 3.70 0.42 24.13
N ALA A 31 2.74 -0.26 24.76
CA ALA A 31 1.83 -1.18 24.08
C ALA A 31 1.01 -0.46 23.01
N MET A 32 0.43 0.68 23.34
CA MET A 32 -0.37 1.48 22.41
C MET A 32 0.46 2.01 21.24
N SER A 33 1.67 2.53 21.52
CA SER A 33 2.59 2.97 20.46
C SER A 33 2.94 1.82 19.50
N VAL A 34 3.26 0.64 20.02
CA VAL A 34 3.60 -0.53 19.18
C VAL A 34 2.40 -1.02 18.36
N ILE A 35 1.19 -1.06 18.95
CA ILE A 35 -0.02 -1.51 18.27
C ILE A 35 -0.40 -0.55 17.13
N VAL A 36 -0.51 0.74 17.43
CA VAL A 36 -1.08 1.74 16.51
C VAL A 36 -0.04 2.29 15.53
N GLN A 37 1.20 2.48 15.96
CA GLN A 37 2.21 3.21 15.18
C GLN A 37 3.33 2.32 14.61
N ARG A 38 3.26 0.99 14.78
CA ARG A 38 4.34 0.11 14.31
C ARG A 38 3.89 -1.20 13.70
N ALA A 39 3.17 -2.03 14.45
CA ALA A 39 3.08 -3.45 14.15
C ALA A 39 1.91 -3.84 13.23
N LEU A 40 0.78 -3.14 13.31
CA LEU A 40 -0.43 -3.45 12.56
C LEU A 40 -0.59 -2.54 11.34
N PRO A 41 -1.12 -3.04 10.22
CA PRO A 41 -1.50 -2.22 9.08
C PRO A 41 -2.81 -1.46 9.37
N ASP A 42 -3.02 -0.34 8.68
CA ASP A 42 -4.33 0.29 8.57
C ASP A 42 -5.20 -0.49 7.57
N VAL A 43 -6.49 -0.70 7.88
CA VAL A 43 -7.40 -1.48 7.04
C VAL A 43 -7.62 -0.84 5.66
N ARG A 44 -7.52 0.49 5.58
CA ARG A 44 -7.89 1.28 4.40
C ARG A 44 -6.85 1.20 3.28
N ASP A 45 -5.57 1.30 3.62
CA ASP A 45 -4.46 1.25 2.67
C ASP A 45 -3.57 -0.02 2.80
N GLY A 46 -3.77 -0.81 3.86
CA GLY A 46 -3.00 -2.02 4.11
C GLY A 46 -1.56 -1.77 4.56
N LEU A 47 -1.18 -0.53 4.86
CA LEU A 47 0.20 -0.17 5.17
C LEU A 47 0.41 0.05 6.67
N LYS A 48 1.61 -0.32 7.11
CA LYS A 48 2.16 0.13 8.39
C LYS A 48 2.85 1.48 8.21
N PRO A 49 3.08 2.26 9.28
CA PRO A 49 3.66 3.59 9.18
C PRO A 49 4.99 3.65 8.42
N VAL A 50 5.92 2.71 8.63
CA VAL A 50 7.20 2.70 7.90
C VAL A 50 7.01 2.56 6.39
N HIS A 51 6.12 1.69 5.93
CA HIS A 51 5.85 1.49 4.51
C HIS A 51 5.20 2.73 3.89
N ARG A 52 4.21 3.32 4.58
CA ARG A 52 3.54 4.55 4.14
C ARG A 52 4.52 5.70 3.98
N ARG A 53 5.40 5.90 4.98
CA ARG A 53 6.43 6.95 4.99
C ARG A 53 7.46 6.77 3.88
N ILE A 54 7.88 5.54 3.59
CA ILE A 54 8.77 5.24 2.46
C ILE A 54 8.11 5.65 1.14
N LEU A 55 6.89 5.16 0.87
CA LEU A 55 6.18 5.47 -0.37
C LEU A 55 5.91 6.97 -0.52
N TYR A 56 5.52 7.64 0.57
CA TYR A 56 5.27 9.08 0.59
C TYR A 56 6.55 9.90 0.36
N SER A 57 7.66 9.60 1.05
CA SER A 57 8.94 10.29 0.81
C SER A 57 9.45 10.08 -0.62
N MET A 58 9.34 8.86 -1.16
CA MET A 58 9.67 8.60 -2.57
C MET A 58 8.76 9.40 -3.52
N PHE A 59 7.48 9.56 -3.15
CA PHE A 59 6.54 10.40 -3.89
C PHE A 59 6.97 11.87 -3.83
N GLU A 60 7.19 12.45 -2.66
CA GLU A 60 7.61 13.84 -2.51
C GLU A 60 8.92 14.14 -3.27
N GLN A 61 9.90 13.23 -3.22
CA GLN A 61 11.18 13.37 -3.90
C GLN A 61 11.12 13.22 -5.44
N GLY A 62 9.96 12.89 -6.01
CA GLY A 62 9.83 12.69 -7.46
C GLY A 62 10.41 11.37 -7.98
N VAL A 63 10.61 10.36 -7.12
CA VAL A 63 11.20 9.06 -7.48
C VAL A 63 10.15 8.15 -8.14
N ARG A 64 9.74 8.51 -9.35
CA ARG A 64 8.64 7.89 -10.11
C ARG A 64 9.11 6.75 -11.04
N PRO A 65 8.20 5.89 -11.52
CA PRO A 65 8.52 4.82 -12.47
C PRO A 65 9.06 5.32 -13.83
N ASP A 66 8.73 6.55 -14.25
CA ASP A 66 9.22 7.16 -15.49
C ASP A 66 10.60 7.83 -15.33
N ARG A 67 11.20 7.76 -14.14
CA ARG A 67 12.47 8.43 -13.80
C ARG A 67 13.58 7.40 -13.56
N PRO A 68 14.86 7.83 -13.67
CA PRO A 68 16.00 7.00 -13.32
C PRO A 68 15.93 6.54 -11.85
N TYR A 69 16.50 5.38 -11.57
CA TYR A 69 16.67 4.92 -10.20
C TYR A 69 17.53 5.87 -9.37
N VAL A 70 17.27 5.91 -8.06
CA VAL A 70 18.08 6.65 -7.08
C VAL A 70 18.65 5.71 -6.04
N LYS A 71 19.79 6.05 -5.43
CA LYS A 71 20.40 5.24 -4.37
C LYS A 71 19.42 5.01 -3.21
N CYS A 72 19.29 3.77 -2.76
CA CYS A 72 18.42 3.44 -1.62
C CYS A 72 18.80 4.22 -0.37
N ALA A 73 20.10 4.43 -0.12
CA ALA A 73 20.58 5.24 1.00
C ALA A 73 20.03 6.68 1.01
N ARG A 74 19.76 7.27 -0.16
CA ARG A 74 19.14 8.61 -0.25
C ARG A 74 17.70 8.58 0.23
N VAL A 75 16.92 7.60 -0.22
CA VAL A 75 15.52 7.42 0.20
C VAL A 75 15.44 7.12 1.69
N THR A 76 16.24 6.16 2.18
CA THR A 76 16.32 5.81 3.59
C THR A 76 16.67 7.01 4.48
N GLY A 77 17.65 7.82 4.06
CA GLY A 77 18.06 9.01 4.80
C GLY A 77 16.98 10.09 4.87
N ASP A 78 16.27 10.36 3.77
CA ASP A 78 15.16 11.33 3.74
C ASP A 78 13.96 10.87 4.59
N VAL A 79 13.59 9.58 4.49
CA VAL A 79 12.54 8.99 5.33
C VAL A 79 12.90 9.11 6.81
N MET A 80 14.14 8.79 7.17
CA MET A 80 14.61 8.89 8.55
C MET A 80 14.60 10.33 9.06
N GLY A 81 15.09 11.28 8.24
CA GLY A 81 15.23 12.67 8.62
C GLY A 81 13.92 13.46 8.68
N LYS A 82 12.88 13.05 7.95
CA LYS A 82 11.60 13.77 7.89
C LYS A 82 10.46 13.04 8.61
N TYR A 83 10.37 11.71 8.52
CA TYR A 83 9.12 11.02 8.84
C TYR A 83 9.28 9.87 9.84
N HIS A 84 10.40 9.15 9.83
CA HIS A 84 10.55 7.91 10.59
C HIS A 84 11.74 7.96 11.57
N PRO A 85 11.52 8.36 12.84
CA PRO A 85 12.59 8.58 13.82
C PRO A 85 13.11 7.26 14.42
N HIS A 86 13.47 6.30 13.57
CA HIS A 86 14.00 5.00 13.92
C HIS A 86 15.22 4.67 13.04
N GLY A 87 15.92 3.58 13.36
CA GLY A 87 17.16 3.19 12.68
C GLY A 87 16.99 3.04 11.16
N ASP A 88 18.02 3.45 10.42
CA ASP A 88 18.11 3.35 8.97
C ASP A 88 17.96 1.91 8.46
N SER A 89 18.48 0.93 9.20
CA SER A 89 18.36 -0.49 8.90
C SER A 89 16.90 -0.94 8.77
N ALA A 90 16.04 -0.59 9.73
CA ALA A 90 14.63 -0.97 9.71
C ALA A 90 13.87 -0.36 8.51
N ILE A 91 14.23 0.87 8.12
CA ILE A 91 13.65 1.56 6.95
C ILE A 91 14.14 0.88 5.67
N TYR A 92 15.44 0.58 5.56
CA TYR A 92 16.00 -0.06 4.38
C TYR A 92 15.48 -1.50 4.20
N ASP A 93 15.37 -2.27 5.29
CA ASP A 93 14.83 -3.62 5.25
C ASP A 93 13.36 -3.61 4.80
N ALA A 94 12.55 -2.65 5.29
CA ALA A 94 11.18 -2.46 4.83
C ALA A 94 11.11 -2.07 3.35
N LEU A 95 11.99 -1.17 2.88
CA LEU A 95 12.09 -0.77 1.48
C LEU A 95 12.44 -1.96 0.58
N ALA A 96 13.49 -2.71 0.94
CA ALA A 96 13.92 -3.87 0.17
C ALA A 96 12.85 -4.97 0.15
N ARG A 97 12.16 -5.20 1.27
CA ARG A 97 11.05 -6.16 1.33
C ARG A 97 9.89 -5.77 0.41
N MET A 98 9.63 -4.48 0.21
CA MET A 98 8.63 -4.00 -0.75
C MET A 98 9.03 -4.18 -2.22
N ALA A 99 10.29 -4.48 -2.50
CA ALA A 99 10.81 -4.78 -3.83
C ALA A 99 10.94 -6.28 -4.14
N GLN A 100 10.96 -7.13 -3.13
CA GLN A 100 11.22 -8.56 -3.28
C GLN A 100 10.00 -9.30 -3.87
N PRO A 101 10.11 -9.89 -5.07
CA PRO A 101 8.99 -10.55 -5.75
C PRO A 101 8.57 -11.88 -5.10
N PHE A 102 9.40 -12.44 -4.21
CA PHE A 102 9.07 -13.60 -3.38
C PHE A 102 8.45 -13.23 -2.03
N SER A 103 8.47 -11.95 -1.65
CA SER A 103 7.90 -11.44 -0.39
C SER A 103 6.52 -10.83 -0.61
N LEU A 104 6.39 -9.89 -1.57
CA LEU A 104 5.11 -9.28 -1.93
C LEU A 104 4.55 -9.91 -3.20
N ARG A 105 3.23 -10.11 -3.24
CA ARG A 105 2.54 -10.60 -4.44
C ARG A 105 2.57 -9.57 -5.56
N HIS A 106 2.52 -8.29 -5.21
CA HIS A 106 2.73 -7.16 -6.11
C HIS A 106 3.71 -6.17 -5.47
N PRO A 107 5.00 -6.18 -5.89
CA PRO A 107 6.00 -5.22 -5.40
C PRO A 107 5.54 -3.77 -5.54
N LEU A 108 5.92 -2.94 -4.56
CA LEU A 108 5.61 -1.51 -4.52
C LEU A 108 6.84 -0.64 -4.82
N VAL A 109 8.02 -1.26 -4.85
CA VAL A 109 9.28 -0.62 -5.15
C VAL A 109 9.93 -1.38 -6.29
N ASP A 110 10.30 -0.67 -7.35
CA ASP A 110 11.15 -1.18 -8.43
C ASP A 110 12.62 -1.00 -8.02
N PHE A 111 13.42 -2.06 -8.12
CA PHE A 111 14.71 -2.15 -7.45
C PHE A 111 15.81 -2.61 -8.41
N HIS A 112 16.94 -1.93 -8.34
CA HIS A 112 18.13 -2.21 -9.13
C HIS A 112 19.32 -2.57 -8.24
N GLY A 113 19.94 -3.70 -8.55
CA GLY A 113 20.98 -4.34 -7.73
C GLY A 113 20.48 -5.58 -7.01
N ASN A 114 21.27 -6.11 -6.08
CA ASN A 114 20.92 -7.30 -5.32
C ASN A 114 19.91 -6.96 -4.21
N TYR A 115 18.63 -7.25 -4.43
CA TYR A 115 17.53 -7.12 -3.45
C TYR A 115 17.45 -8.29 -2.46
N GLY A 116 18.39 -9.23 -2.52
CA GLY A 116 18.44 -10.43 -1.69
C GLY A 116 17.72 -11.61 -2.32
N SER A 117 17.66 -12.69 -1.58
CA SER A 117 16.89 -13.90 -1.91
C SER A 117 16.16 -14.37 -0.64
N PRO A 118 15.30 -15.40 -0.71
CA PRO A 118 14.73 -15.99 0.50
C PRO A 118 15.78 -16.47 1.53
N ASP A 119 17.02 -16.71 1.08
CA ASP A 119 18.12 -17.17 1.93
C ASP A 119 19.05 -16.05 2.42
N PHE A 120 19.15 -14.93 1.68
CA PHE A 120 20.16 -13.90 1.92
C PHE A 120 19.58 -12.48 1.91
N PRO A 121 20.04 -11.59 2.81
CA PRO A 121 19.58 -10.21 2.85
C PRO A 121 20.00 -9.44 1.58
N PRO A 122 19.33 -8.30 1.29
CA PRO A 122 19.75 -7.41 0.22
C PRO A 122 21.18 -6.90 0.42
N ALA A 123 21.84 -6.51 -0.68
CA ALA A 123 23.09 -5.76 -0.58
C ALA A 123 22.88 -4.43 0.17
N ALA A 124 23.94 -3.86 0.75
CA ALA A 124 23.82 -2.61 1.50
C ALA A 124 23.26 -1.45 0.66
N ALA A 125 22.48 -0.56 1.29
CA ALA A 125 21.76 0.56 0.66
C ALA A 125 22.62 1.53 -0.18
N ARG A 126 23.95 1.51 0.02
CA ARG A 126 24.93 2.28 -0.77
C ARG A 126 25.17 1.72 -2.18
N TYR A 127 24.91 0.43 -2.39
CA TYR A 127 25.10 -0.24 -3.68
C TYR A 127 23.81 -0.32 -4.49
N THR A 128 22.67 -0.41 -3.82
CA THR A 128 21.36 -0.64 -4.42
C THR A 128 20.66 0.67 -4.77
N GLU A 129 19.77 0.59 -5.74
CA GLU A 129 18.99 1.73 -6.23
C GLU A 129 17.51 1.34 -6.33
N CYS A 130 16.63 2.31 -6.19
CA CYS A 130 15.19 2.07 -6.19
C CYS A 130 14.41 3.22 -6.84
N ARG A 131 13.16 2.91 -7.19
CA ARG A 131 12.11 3.87 -7.52
C ARG A 131 10.75 3.28 -7.20
N LEU A 132 9.70 4.10 -7.24
CA LEU A 132 8.34 3.58 -7.07
C LEU A 132 7.99 2.63 -8.21
N ASP A 133 7.31 1.53 -7.88
CA ASP A 133 6.69 0.67 -8.88
C ASP A 133 5.46 1.36 -9.52
N ALA A 134 5.12 0.96 -10.75
CA ALA A 134 3.96 1.50 -11.45
C ALA A 134 2.62 1.27 -10.71
N LEU A 135 2.48 0.15 -9.99
CA LEU A 135 1.30 -0.12 -9.16
C LEU A 135 1.30 0.73 -7.89
N ALA A 136 2.46 1.01 -7.28
CA ALA A 136 2.55 1.86 -6.09
C ALA A 136 2.04 3.29 -6.34
N MET A 137 2.14 3.78 -7.59
CA MET A 137 1.53 5.04 -7.97
C MET A 137 0.00 5.07 -7.78
N GLN A 138 -0.68 3.92 -7.82
CA GLN A 138 -2.11 3.83 -7.54
C GLN A 138 -2.42 3.96 -6.04
N LEU A 139 -1.47 3.67 -5.16
CA LEU A 139 -1.62 3.99 -3.72
C LEU A 139 -1.59 5.49 -3.46
N LEU A 140 -0.78 6.22 -4.24
CA LEU A 140 -0.47 7.64 -4.04
C LEU A 140 -1.30 8.59 -4.91
N ALA A 141 -2.04 8.07 -5.89
CA ALA A 141 -2.77 8.88 -6.86
C ALA A 141 -3.87 9.73 -6.19
N GLY A 142 -3.85 11.04 -6.45
CA GLY A 142 -4.81 12.00 -5.89
C GLY A 142 -4.42 12.56 -4.52
N LEU A 143 -3.23 12.23 -4.00
CA LEU A 143 -2.76 12.71 -2.70
C LEU A 143 -2.67 14.25 -2.62
N ASP A 144 -2.37 14.92 -3.75
CA ASP A 144 -2.32 16.38 -3.90
C ASP A 144 -3.69 17.05 -4.04
N GLU A 145 -4.78 16.28 -4.03
CA GLU A 145 -6.16 16.75 -4.23
C GLU A 145 -6.98 16.74 -2.93
N ASN A 146 -6.31 16.89 -1.78
CA ASN A 146 -6.93 16.90 -0.44
C ASN A 146 -7.81 15.66 -0.18
N THR A 147 -7.34 14.48 -0.57
CA THR A 147 -8.10 13.23 -0.50
C THR A 147 -7.99 12.50 0.84
N VAL A 148 -6.95 12.82 1.62
CA VAL A 148 -6.66 12.21 2.92
C VAL A 148 -6.19 13.29 3.89
N ASP A 149 -6.23 12.98 5.19
CA ASP A 149 -5.74 13.88 6.23
C ASP A 149 -4.23 13.74 6.41
N PHE A 150 -3.63 14.88 6.74
CA PHE A 150 -2.22 15.01 7.04
C PHE A 150 -2.07 15.44 8.49
N ASP A 151 -1.09 14.85 9.17
CA ASP A 151 -0.67 15.23 10.51
C ASP A 151 0.75 15.80 10.45
N ASP A 152 1.12 16.54 11.50
CA ASP A 152 2.50 16.97 11.70
C ASP A 152 3.39 15.74 11.93
N ASN A 153 4.60 15.78 11.37
CA ASN A 153 5.62 14.78 11.63
C ASN A 153 6.12 14.88 13.08
N TYR A 154 7.01 13.96 13.48
CA TYR A 154 7.54 13.91 14.84
C TYR A 154 8.27 15.18 15.31
N SER A 155 8.76 16.04 14.40
CA SER A 155 9.43 17.31 14.73
C SER A 155 8.55 18.55 14.58
N GLY A 156 7.34 18.43 14.00
CA GLY A 156 6.49 19.57 13.64
C GLY A 156 7.00 20.41 12.45
N GLU A 157 8.06 19.98 11.76
CA GLU A 157 8.65 20.71 10.63
C GLU A 157 8.06 20.30 9.28
N PHE A 158 7.52 19.08 9.19
CA PHE A 158 6.97 18.50 7.97
C PHE A 158 5.57 17.94 8.25
N SER A 159 4.79 17.71 7.19
CA SER A 159 3.50 17.02 7.29
C SER A 159 3.56 15.67 6.58
N GLU A 160 2.86 14.68 7.14
CA GLU A 160 2.75 13.33 6.58
C GLU A 160 1.30 12.85 6.50
N PRO A 161 0.96 12.03 5.49
CA PRO A 161 -0.39 11.50 5.37
C PRO A 161 -0.66 10.42 6.43
N THR A 162 -1.82 10.49 7.08
CA THR A 162 -2.27 9.49 8.05
C THR A 162 -2.58 8.14 7.39
N VAL A 163 -3.10 8.19 6.16
CA VAL A 163 -3.46 7.06 5.29
C VAL A 163 -3.22 7.46 3.83
N LEU A 164 -3.00 6.51 2.93
CA LEU A 164 -2.90 6.80 1.49
C LEU A 164 -4.27 6.69 0.78
N PRO A 165 -4.47 7.37 -0.37
CA PRO A 165 -5.67 7.22 -1.20
C PRO A 165 -6.00 5.77 -1.57
N ALA A 166 -4.98 4.94 -1.82
CA ALA A 166 -5.12 3.49 -2.01
C ALA A 166 -6.18 3.09 -3.06
N ARG A 167 -5.98 3.42 -4.34
CA ARG A 167 -6.96 3.10 -5.41
C ARG A 167 -7.13 1.60 -5.70
N PHE A 168 -6.46 0.71 -4.96
CA PHE A 168 -6.72 -0.74 -4.96
C PHE A 168 -6.64 -1.31 -3.53
N PRO A 169 -7.30 -2.44 -3.24
CA PRO A 169 -7.40 -3.04 -1.89
C PRO A 169 -6.10 -3.73 -1.43
N ASN A 170 -5.06 -2.94 -1.19
CA ASN A 170 -3.69 -3.42 -0.92
C ASN A 170 -3.56 -4.32 0.32
N LEU A 171 -4.37 -4.12 1.36
CA LEU A 171 -4.36 -4.97 2.57
C LEU A 171 -4.49 -6.46 2.22
N LEU A 172 -5.44 -6.80 1.35
CA LEU A 172 -5.66 -8.18 0.93
C LEU A 172 -4.71 -8.58 -0.18
N VAL A 173 -4.45 -7.69 -1.15
CA VAL A 173 -3.60 -7.99 -2.32
C VAL A 173 -2.18 -8.37 -1.88
N ASN A 174 -1.55 -7.56 -1.03
CA ASN A 174 -0.17 -7.80 -0.58
C ASN A 174 -0.08 -8.49 0.78
N GLY A 175 -1.17 -8.53 1.55
CA GLY A 175 -1.17 -9.08 2.89
C GLY A 175 -0.38 -8.21 3.87
N SER A 176 -0.24 -8.70 5.10
CA SER A 176 0.55 -8.04 6.13
C SER A 176 0.88 -9.02 7.24
N GLN A 177 2.06 -8.85 7.84
CA GLN A 177 2.48 -9.65 8.98
C GLN A 177 3.10 -8.74 10.03
N GLY A 178 2.74 -8.93 11.29
CA GLY A 178 3.25 -8.11 12.38
C GLY A 178 2.97 -8.71 13.74
N ILE A 179 3.90 -8.49 14.67
CA ILE A 179 3.76 -8.89 16.07
C ILE A 179 3.70 -7.59 16.87
N ALA A 180 2.58 -7.39 17.56
CA ALA A 180 2.36 -6.25 18.45
C ALA A 180 2.43 -6.71 19.92
N VAL A 181 2.04 -5.84 20.85
CA VAL A 181 1.93 -6.22 22.26
C VAL A 181 0.56 -6.88 22.50
N GLY A 182 0.56 -8.12 22.96
CA GLY A 182 -0.66 -8.88 23.26
C GLY A 182 -1.46 -9.37 22.04
N MET A 183 -1.02 -9.06 20.82
CA MET A 183 -1.68 -9.47 19.58
C MET A 183 -0.70 -9.56 18.40
N ALA A 184 -1.14 -10.18 17.31
CA ALA A 184 -0.40 -10.27 16.06
C ALA A 184 -1.35 -10.16 14.88
N THR A 185 -0.80 -9.96 13.69
CA THR A 185 -1.51 -10.03 12.41
C THR A 185 -0.72 -10.89 11.44
N ASN A 186 -1.44 -11.70 10.68
CA ASN A 186 -0.89 -12.55 9.63
C ASN A 186 -1.95 -12.72 8.52
N ILE A 187 -1.97 -11.77 7.59
CA ILE A 187 -2.88 -11.69 6.45
C ILE A 187 -2.12 -12.19 5.23
N PRO A 188 -2.56 -13.26 4.56
CA PRO A 188 -1.89 -13.75 3.37
C PRO A 188 -2.17 -12.84 2.15
N PRO A 189 -1.29 -12.82 1.15
CA PRO A 189 -1.53 -12.08 -0.09
C PRO A 189 -2.60 -12.76 -0.97
N HIS A 190 -3.20 -11.99 -1.86
CA HIS A 190 -4.27 -12.42 -2.77
C HIS A 190 -4.05 -11.90 -4.18
N ASN A 191 -4.72 -12.53 -5.13
CA ASN A 191 -4.67 -12.10 -6.52
C ASN A 191 -5.40 -10.76 -6.71
N LEU A 192 -4.73 -9.76 -7.30
CA LEU A 192 -5.29 -8.42 -7.50
C LEU A 192 -6.63 -8.44 -8.25
N ALA A 193 -6.74 -9.23 -9.32
CA ALA A 193 -7.96 -9.26 -10.12
C ALA A 193 -9.12 -9.88 -9.35
N GLU A 194 -8.89 -10.98 -8.62
CA GLU A 194 -9.91 -11.63 -7.79
C GLU A 194 -10.43 -10.70 -6.68
N VAL A 195 -9.54 -9.96 -6.00
CA VAL A 195 -9.94 -9.02 -4.95
C VAL A 195 -10.71 -7.84 -5.52
N ILE A 196 -10.29 -7.31 -6.69
CA ILE A 196 -11.04 -6.25 -7.37
C ILE A 196 -12.43 -6.74 -7.79
N ASP A 197 -12.54 -7.94 -8.36
CA ASP A 197 -13.81 -8.51 -8.79
C ASP A 197 -14.78 -8.67 -7.60
N ALA A 198 -14.29 -9.16 -6.45
CA ALA A 198 -15.08 -9.20 -5.22
C ALA A 198 -15.47 -7.82 -4.70
N THR A 199 -14.56 -6.84 -4.78
CA THR A 199 -14.83 -5.46 -4.35
C THR A 199 -15.93 -4.84 -5.20
N VAL A 200 -15.84 -5.00 -6.52
CA VAL A 200 -16.85 -4.54 -7.48
C VAL A 200 -18.20 -5.20 -7.21
N HIS A 201 -18.20 -6.52 -6.98
CA HIS A 201 -19.42 -7.25 -6.63
C HIS A 201 -20.05 -6.72 -5.34
N LEU A 202 -19.26 -6.47 -4.30
CA LEU A 202 -19.73 -5.95 -3.01
C LEU A 202 -20.27 -4.51 -3.10
N ILE A 203 -19.74 -3.69 -4.01
CA ILE A 203 -20.28 -2.35 -4.29
C ILE A 203 -21.71 -2.45 -4.86
N GLU A 204 -21.98 -3.47 -5.67
CA GLU A 204 -23.29 -3.73 -6.29
C GLU A 204 -24.25 -4.47 -5.36
N HIS A 205 -23.73 -5.33 -4.48
CA HIS A 205 -24.46 -6.16 -3.54
C HIS A 205 -23.93 -5.95 -2.11
N PRO A 206 -24.32 -4.85 -1.42
CA PRO A 206 -23.75 -4.49 -0.11
C PRO A 206 -23.96 -5.52 1.01
N GLU A 207 -24.93 -6.42 0.84
CA GLU A 207 -25.26 -7.50 1.78
C GLU A 207 -24.58 -8.83 1.44
N ALA A 208 -23.71 -8.85 0.42
CA ALA A 208 -22.98 -10.05 0.04
C ALA A 208 -22.21 -10.64 1.22
N THR A 209 -22.36 -11.94 1.39
CA THR A 209 -21.74 -12.75 2.42
C THR A 209 -20.31 -13.12 2.05
N ALA A 210 -19.52 -13.59 3.02
CA ALA A 210 -18.18 -14.07 2.75
C ALA A 210 -18.18 -15.23 1.73
N ASP A 211 -19.24 -16.05 1.71
CA ASP A 211 -19.37 -17.19 0.81
C ASP A 211 -19.59 -16.77 -0.64
N GLU A 212 -20.43 -15.76 -0.88
CA GLU A 212 -20.63 -15.19 -2.21
C GLU A 212 -19.35 -14.49 -2.70
N LEU A 213 -18.62 -13.80 -1.83
CA LEU A 213 -17.34 -13.19 -2.20
C LEU A 213 -16.25 -14.22 -2.51
N MET A 214 -16.33 -15.43 -1.94
CA MET A 214 -15.41 -16.53 -2.23
C MET A 214 -15.58 -17.13 -3.64
N GLU A 215 -16.68 -16.83 -4.34
CA GLU A 215 -16.81 -17.16 -5.77
C GLU A 215 -15.80 -16.38 -6.62
N PHE A 216 -15.41 -15.19 -6.15
CA PHE A 216 -14.42 -14.32 -6.79
C PHE A 216 -13.03 -14.50 -6.18
N VAL A 217 -12.90 -14.36 -4.84
CA VAL A 217 -11.64 -14.57 -4.11
C VAL A 217 -11.52 -16.04 -3.73
N LYS A 218 -10.83 -16.81 -4.57
CA LYS A 218 -10.78 -18.28 -4.44
C LYS A 218 -9.97 -18.74 -3.22
N GLY A 219 -9.08 -17.88 -2.73
CA GLY A 219 -8.11 -18.18 -1.68
C GLY A 219 -6.86 -17.30 -1.83
N PRO A 220 -5.89 -17.40 -0.92
CA PRO A 220 -4.62 -16.69 -1.05
C PRO A 220 -3.85 -17.00 -2.33
N ASP A 221 -3.17 -16.00 -2.88
CA ASP A 221 -2.28 -16.16 -4.03
C ASP A 221 -0.87 -15.78 -3.62
N PHE A 222 -0.08 -16.76 -3.20
CA PHE A 222 1.26 -16.52 -2.70
C PHE A 222 2.23 -16.18 -3.86
N PRO A 223 3.16 -15.22 -3.66
CA PRO A 223 4.13 -14.85 -4.69
C PRO A 223 5.01 -16.01 -5.16
N THR A 224 5.27 -16.99 -4.27
CA THR A 224 6.08 -18.19 -4.52
C THR A 224 5.28 -19.34 -5.17
N GLY A 225 3.99 -19.16 -5.43
CA GLY A 225 3.10 -20.20 -5.96
C GLY A 225 2.78 -21.26 -4.91
N ALA A 226 3.26 -22.49 -5.15
CA ALA A 226 2.97 -23.71 -4.42
C ALA A 226 1.51 -24.19 -4.56
N TYR A 227 1.22 -25.34 -3.95
CA TYR A 227 -0.13 -25.83 -3.78
C TYR A 227 -0.72 -25.35 -2.45
N ILE A 228 -2.00 -25.02 -2.47
CA ILE A 228 -2.84 -24.93 -1.28
C ILE A 228 -3.68 -26.20 -1.21
N LEU A 229 -3.66 -26.87 -0.06
CA LEU A 229 -4.41 -28.12 0.16
C LEU A 229 -5.75 -27.81 0.81
N GLY A 230 -6.84 -28.17 0.14
CA GLY A 230 -8.20 -28.00 0.65
C GLY A 230 -8.67 -26.55 0.70
N ARG A 231 -9.93 -26.36 1.15
CA ARG A 231 -10.57 -25.04 1.26
C ARG A 231 -11.08 -24.70 2.64
N ALA A 232 -11.18 -25.67 3.56
CA ALA A 232 -11.75 -25.45 4.89
C ALA A 232 -11.07 -24.30 5.64
N GLY A 233 -9.73 -24.29 5.67
CA GLY A 233 -8.96 -23.22 6.30
C GLY A 233 -9.11 -21.84 5.64
N ILE A 234 -9.37 -21.79 4.33
CA ILE A 234 -9.67 -20.54 3.62
C ILE A 234 -11.05 -20.02 4.05
N MET A 235 -12.05 -20.91 4.08
CA MET A 235 -13.42 -20.56 4.45
C MET A 235 -13.50 -20.05 5.89
N ASP A 236 -12.83 -20.73 6.84
CA ASP A 236 -12.76 -20.28 8.22
C ASP A 236 -12.10 -18.91 8.35
N ALA A 237 -10.96 -18.72 7.65
CA ALA A 237 -10.25 -17.46 7.62
C ALA A 237 -11.14 -16.32 7.12
N TYR A 238 -11.85 -16.49 6.01
CA TYR A 238 -12.67 -15.42 5.45
C TYR A 238 -13.96 -15.16 6.20
N ARG A 239 -14.54 -16.18 6.86
CA ARG A 239 -15.76 -16.03 7.68
C ARG A 239 -15.48 -15.45 9.07
N THR A 240 -14.30 -15.67 9.63
CA THR A 240 -14.02 -15.35 11.05
C THR A 240 -12.80 -14.44 11.27
N GLY A 241 -11.97 -14.26 10.25
CA GLY A 241 -10.66 -13.62 10.37
C GLY A 241 -9.54 -14.55 10.82
N ARG A 242 -9.83 -15.83 11.11
CA ARG A 242 -8.84 -16.82 11.57
C ARG A 242 -8.99 -18.15 10.85
N GLY A 243 -7.87 -18.76 10.49
CA GLY A 243 -7.87 -20.06 9.82
C GLY A 243 -6.46 -20.60 9.65
N SER A 244 -6.34 -21.86 9.21
CA SER A 244 -5.04 -22.49 8.94
C SER A 244 -5.02 -23.03 7.52
N ILE A 245 -4.14 -22.47 6.68
CA ILE A 245 -4.06 -22.82 5.26
C ILE A 245 -2.83 -23.67 5.04
N ARG A 246 -3.03 -24.93 4.64
CA ARG A 246 -1.95 -25.86 4.35
C ARG A 246 -1.35 -25.55 2.98
N MET A 247 -0.05 -25.34 2.95
CA MET A 247 0.74 -25.10 1.74
C MET A 247 1.67 -26.28 1.49
N ARG A 248 1.81 -26.69 0.23
CA ARG A 248 2.67 -27.81 -0.18
C ARG A 248 3.51 -27.44 -1.40
N ALA A 249 4.80 -27.76 -1.37
CA ALA A 249 5.72 -27.55 -2.47
C ALA A 249 5.27 -28.31 -3.73
N LYS A 250 5.44 -27.69 -4.90
CA LYS A 250 5.29 -28.40 -6.17
C LYS A 250 6.53 -29.24 -6.41
N ALA A 251 6.33 -30.55 -6.48
CA ALA A 251 7.39 -31.51 -6.70
C ALA A 251 6.93 -32.60 -7.66
N GLU A 252 7.82 -33.03 -8.53
CA GLU A 252 7.60 -34.12 -9.49
C GLU A 252 8.65 -35.22 -9.30
N VAL A 253 8.24 -36.47 -9.53
CA VAL A 253 9.17 -37.60 -9.62
C VAL A 253 9.58 -37.74 -11.08
N VAL A 254 10.88 -37.69 -11.32
CA VAL A 254 11.47 -37.79 -12.67
C VAL A 254 12.35 -39.03 -12.72
N GLU A 255 12.22 -39.82 -13.78
CA GLU A 255 13.11 -40.96 -14.04
C GLU A 255 14.52 -40.44 -14.37
N GLY A 256 15.45 -40.63 -13.43
CA GLY A 256 16.85 -40.29 -13.64
C GLY A 256 17.61 -41.39 -14.39
N ARG A 257 18.82 -41.08 -14.85
CA ARG A 257 19.67 -42.04 -15.61
C ARG A 257 20.07 -43.28 -14.80
N THR A 258 20.06 -43.21 -13.48
CA THR A 258 20.50 -44.30 -12.58
C THR A 258 19.45 -44.69 -11.55
N SER A 259 18.65 -43.73 -11.10
CA SER A 259 17.60 -43.86 -10.08
C SER A 259 16.67 -42.67 -10.24
N ASP A 260 15.45 -42.80 -9.75
CA ASP A 260 14.48 -41.71 -9.72
C ASP A 260 15.01 -40.50 -8.92
N GLU A 261 14.51 -39.32 -9.30
CA GLU A 261 14.84 -38.04 -8.70
C GLU A 261 13.55 -37.32 -8.33
N ILE A 262 13.54 -36.60 -7.22
CA ILE A 262 12.43 -35.70 -6.86
C ILE A 262 12.89 -34.29 -7.18
N VAL A 263 12.18 -33.61 -8.09
CA VAL A 263 12.48 -32.24 -8.51
C VAL A 263 11.42 -31.32 -7.93
N ILE A 264 11.85 -30.38 -7.08
CA ILE A 264 11.00 -29.37 -6.46
C ILE A 264 11.18 -28.05 -7.21
N THR A 265 10.07 -27.48 -7.70
CA THR A 265 10.05 -26.26 -8.54
C THR A 265 9.42 -25.05 -7.87
N GLU A 266 8.56 -25.25 -6.87
CA GLU A 266 7.95 -24.16 -6.09
C GLU A 266 7.88 -24.55 -4.61
N LEU A 267 8.22 -23.62 -3.72
CA LEU A 267 8.20 -23.82 -2.27
C LEU A 267 7.07 -23.02 -1.60
N PRO A 268 6.56 -23.49 -0.43
CA PRO A 268 5.60 -22.73 0.36
C PRO A 268 6.09 -21.31 0.68
N TYR A 269 5.15 -20.39 0.88
CA TYR A 269 5.48 -19.00 1.20
C TYR A 269 6.36 -18.91 2.45
N GLN A 270 7.38 -18.05 2.40
CA GLN A 270 8.39 -17.86 3.46
C GLN A 270 9.29 -19.07 3.75
N VAL A 271 9.36 -20.05 2.85
CA VAL A 271 10.29 -21.17 2.93
C VAL A 271 11.41 -20.99 1.92
N SER A 272 12.66 -21.18 2.36
CA SER A 272 13.84 -21.09 1.50
C SER A 272 14.37 -22.47 1.10
N VAL A 273 15.08 -22.53 -0.04
CA VAL A 273 15.67 -23.78 -0.54
C VAL A 273 16.70 -24.33 0.43
N SER A 274 17.54 -23.45 1.00
CA SER A 274 18.58 -23.88 1.95
C SER A 274 17.97 -24.48 3.21
N THR A 275 16.88 -23.88 3.71
CA THR A 275 16.18 -24.39 4.90
C THR A 275 15.64 -25.81 4.67
N VAL A 276 15.06 -26.07 3.48
CA VAL A 276 14.57 -27.40 3.11
C VAL A 276 15.74 -28.37 2.97
N ALA A 277 16.79 -28.00 2.23
CA ALA A 277 17.95 -28.85 2.00
C ALA A 277 18.65 -29.24 3.31
N SER A 278 18.93 -28.27 4.18
CA SER A 278 19.55 -28.53 5.49
C SER A 278 18.67 -29.43 6.37
N LYS A 279 17.34 -29.27 6.33
CA LYS A 279 16.44 -30.15 7.09
C LYS A 279 16.45 -31.58 6.54
N ILE A 280 16.52 -31.75 5.22
CA ILE A 280 16.64 -33.09 4.62
C ILE A 280 17.95 -33.74 5.07
N GLU A 281 19.08 -33.03 4.98
CA GLU A 281 20.39 -33.55 5.42
C GLU A 281 20.39 -33.96 6.89
N GLU A 282 19.82 -33.13 7.77
CA GLU A 282 19.65 -33.43 9.20
C GLU A 282 18.88 -34.75 9.42
N LEU A 283 17.76 -34.91 8.72
CA LEU A 283 16.90 -36.09 8.84
C LEU A 283 17.53 -37.36 8.24
N VAL A 284 18.32 -37.23 7.18
CA VAL A 284 19.08 -38.34 6.60
C VAL A 284 20.22 -38.77 7.54
N ASN A 285 20.97 -37.80 8.09
CA ASN A 285 22.07 -38.06 9.03
C ASN A 285 21.58 -38.71 10.34
N SER A 286 20.41 -38.30 10.82
CA SER A 286 19.76 -38.89 12.00
C SER A 286 18.99 -40.18 11.72
N ARG A 287 18.99 -40.67 10.47
CA ARG A 287 18.26 -41.86 10.00
C ARG A 287 16.74 -41.81 10.20
N GLN A 288 16.17 -40.61 10.22
CA GLN A 288 14.71 -40.41 10.24
C GLN A 288 14.12 -40.40 8.81
N LEU A 289 14.94 -40.06 7.81
CA LEU A 289 14.62 -40.23 6.39
C LEU A 289 15.61 -41.21 5.74
N GLU A 290 15.07 -42.20 5.05
CA GLU A 290 15.84 -43.18 4.28
C GLU A 290 15.57 -43.02 2.77
N GLY A 291 16.34 -43.71 1.94
CA GLY A 291 16.16 -43.71 0.48
C GLY A 291 16.71 -42.49 -0.27
N ILE A 292 17.26 -41.49 0.42
CA ILE A 292 17.90 -40.31 -0.17
C ILE A 292 19.42 -40.54 -0.30
N ARG A 293 19.98 -40.22 -1.46
CA ARG A 293 21.42 -40.29 -1.76
C ARG A 293 22.10 -38.94 -1.62
N ASP A 294 21.51 -37.89 -2.18
CA ASP A 294 22.09 -36.55 -2.25
C ASP A 294 20.97 -35.50 -2.43
N VAL A 295 21.23 -34.25 -2.06
CA VAL A 295 20.33 -33.12 -2.26
C VAL A 295 21.12 -31.97 -2.87
N ARG A 296 20.64 -31.41 -3.98
CA ARG A 296 21.33 -30.32 -4.67
C ARG A 296 20.41 -29.17 -5.02
N ASN A 297 20.81 -27.98 -4.63
CA ASN A 297 20.20 -26.74 -5.09
C ASN A 297 20.75 -26.40 -6.49
N LEU A 298 19.90 -26.50 -7.50
CA LEU A 298 20.18 -26.13 -8.89
C LEU A 298 19.39 -24.87 -9.32
N SER A 299 18.91 -24.09 -8.34
CA SER A 299 18.16 -22.85 -8.59
C SER A 299 19.04 -21.82 -9.29
N ALA A 300 18.44 -21.04 -10.19
CA ALA A 300 19.14 -20.00 -10.95
C ALA A 300 18.31 -18.72 -10.98
N GLY A 301 18.85 -17.62 -10.42
CA GLY A 301 18.07 -16.39 -10.26
C GLY A 301 16.82 -16.65 -9.39
N ASP A 302 15.65 -16.31 -9.92
CA ASP A 302 14.35 -16.53 -9.26
C ASP A 302 13.75 -17.92 -9.55
N ASP A 303 14.35 -18.70 -10.45
CA ASP A 303 13.87 -20.05 -10.80
C ASP A 303 14.31 -21.06 -9.74
N THR A 304 13.36 -21.50 -8.93
CA THR A 304 13.60 -22.51 -7.89
C THR A 304 13.74 -23.90 -8.51
N LYS A 305 14.84 -24.59 -8.17
CA LYS A 305 15.07 -25.99 -8.56
C LYS A 305 15.90 -26.72 -7.51
N LEU A 306 15.23 -27.42 -6.60
CA LEU A 306 15.87 -28.31 -5.63
C LEU A 306 15.70 -29.75 -6.10
N VAL A 307 16.80 -30.49 -6.23
CA VAL A 307 16.79 -31.89 -6.69
C VAL A 307 17.22 -32.80 -5.56
N VAL A 308 16.37 -33.77 -5.22
CA VAL A 308 16.65 -34.84 -4.27
C VAL A 308 16.92 -36.11 -5.05
N TYR A 309 18.16 -36.57 -5.05
CA TYR A 309 18.58 -37.80 -5.70
C TYR A 309 18.29 -38.99 -4.80
N LEU A 310 17.59 -40.00 -5.31
CA LEU A 310 17.23 -41.18 -4.54
C LEU A 310 18.26 -42.31 -4.66
N LYS A 311 18.19 -43.28 -3.75
CA LYS A 311 18.88 -44.57 -3.88
C LYS A 311 18.15 -45.47 -4.89
N ARG A 312 18.84 -46.44 -5.49
CA ARG A 312 18.30 -47.28 -6.58
C ARG A 312 17.04 -48.08 -6.21
N ASP A 313 16.90 -48.41 -4.94
CA ASP A 313 15.86 -49.24 -4.35
C ASP A 313 14.82 -48.43 -3.56
N ALA A 314 14.93 -47.10 -3.54
CA ALA A 314 14.01 -46.24 -2.82
C ALA A 314 12.71 -46.01 -3.61
N SER A 315 11.57 -46.13 -2.95
CA SER A 315 10.28 -45.75 -3.55
C SER A 315 10.13 -44.22 -3.53
N ALA A 316 10.14 -43.60 -4.71
CA ALA A 316 10.08 -42.14 -4.85
C ALA A 316 8.85 -41.52 -4.18
N ASN A 317 7.66 -42.11 -4.34
CA ASN A 317 6.44 -41.62 -3.72
C ASN A 317 6.46 -41.70 -2.19
N VAL A 318 7.06 -42.76 -1.63
CA VAL A 318 7.20 -42.89 -0.16
C VAL A 318 8.15 -41.82 0.38
N VAL A 319 9.30 -41.63 -0.29
CA VAL A 319 10.25 -40.58 0.09
C VAL A 319 9.60 -39.20 -0.02
N LEU A 320 8.89 -38.90 -1.10
CA LEU A 320 8.19 -37.63 -1.30
C LEU A 320 7.15 -37.35 -0.20
N ASN A 321 6.34 -38.35 0.16
CA ASN A 321 5.37 -38.20 1.26
C ASN A 321 6.06 -37.95 2.61
N ASN A 322 7.18 -38.64 2.87
CA ASN A 322 7.96 -38.40 4.09
C ASN A 322 8.62 -37.02 4.09
N LEU A 323 9.09 -36.53 2.93
CA LEU A 323 9.59 -35.17 2.77
C LEU A 323 8.50 -34.15 3.11
N TYR A 324 7.28 -34.30 2.59
CA TYR A 324 6.16 -33.42 2.97
C TYR A 324 5.84 -33.47 4.46
N LYS A 325 5.92 -34.64 5.10
CA LYS A 325 5.56 -34.80 6.52
C LYS A 325 6.60 -34.22 7.47
N HIS A 326 7.89 -34.30 7.12
CA HIS A 326 8.99 -34.06 8.05
C HIS A 326 9.84 -32.82 7.70
N THR A 327 9.58 -32.17 6.57
CA THR A 327 10.33 -30.99 6.13
C THR A 327 9.39 -29.81 5.85
N PRO A 328 9.92 -28.57 5.75
CA PRO A 328 9.16 -27.41 5.32
C PRO A 328 8.62 -27.46 3.88
N MET A 329 8.78 -28.57 3.15
CA MET A 329 8.09 -28.78 1.87
C MET A 329 6.56 -28.80 2.03
N GLN A 330 6.04 -29.00 3.24
CA GLN A 330 4.65 -28.71 3.56
C GLN A 330 4.57 -27.97 4.89
N THR A 331 3.90 -26.83 4.90
CA THR A 331 3.73 -25.99 6.08
C THR A 331 2.28 -25.50 6.17
N ALA A 332 1.95 -24.82 7.27
CA ALA A 332 0.65 -24.18 7.42
C ALA A 332 0.84 -22.68 7.63
N PHE A 333 0.05 -21.88 6.92
CA PHE A 333 -0.08 -20.45 7.15
C PHE A 333 -1.24 -20.21 8.11
N GLY A 334 -0.93 -19.79 9.35
CA GLY A 334 -1.93 -19.41 10.33
C GLY A 334 -2.47 -18.02 10.05
N VAL A 335 -3.63 -17.92 9.40
CA VAL A 335 -4.30 -16.65 9.11
C VAL A 335 -4.82 -16.03 10.41
N ASN A 336 -4.51 -14.76 10.61
CA ASN A 336 -5.05 -13.92 11.67
C ASN A 336 -5.21 -12.49 11.13
N MET A 337 -6.39 -12.17 10.62
CA MET A 337 -6.67 -10.93 9.91
C MET A 337 -6.95 -9.77 10.86
N VAL A 338 -5.89 -9.24 11.47
CA VAL A 338 -5.97 -8.08 12.38
C VAL A 338 -5.44 -6.83 11.70
N ALA A 339 -6.22 -5.76 11.69
CA ALA A 339 -5.82 -4.45 11.18
C ALA A 339 -6.40 -3.34 12.07
N LEU A 340 -5.84 -2.13 11.94
CA LEU A 340 -6.38 -0.94 12.58
C LEU A 340 -7.55 -0.43 11.75
N ASP A 341 -8.70 -0.32 12.39
CA ASP A 341 -9.93 0.26 11.86
C ASP A 341 -10.27 1.46 12.75
N ASP A 342 -10.09 2.67 12.21
CA ASP A 342 -10.11 3.94 12.95
C ASP A 342 -9.24 3.93 14.21
N GLY A 343 -8.00 3.43 14.07
CA GLY A 343 -7.01 3.37 15.16
C GLY A 343 -7.25 2.26 16.18
N VAL A 344 -8.34 1.48 16.05
CA VAL A 344 -8.66 0.36 16.94
C VAL A 344 -8.29 -0.96 16.26
N PRO A 345 -7.51 -1.85 16.92
CA PRO A 345 -7.21 -3.15 16.36
C PRO A 345 -8.46 -4.03 16.34
N ARG A 346 -8.84 -4.54 15.15
CA ARG A 346 -9.98 -5.44 14.96
C ARG A 346 -9.56 -6.69 14.22
N THR A 347 -10.15 -7.83 14.60
CA THR A 347 -10.15 -9.03 13.75
C THR A 347 -11.24 -8.87 12.71
N LEU A 348 -10.88 -8.96 11.43
CA LEU A 348 -11.75 -8.68 10.30
C LEU A 348 -12.07 -9.94 9.52
N THR A 349 -13.30 -10.06 9.04
CA THR A 349 -13.68 -11.02 7.98
C THR A 349 -13.31 -10.47 6.59
N LEU A 350 -13.42 -11.30 5.55
CA LEU A 350 -13.21 -10.84 4.16
C LEU A 350 -14.16 -9.68 3.80
N VAL A 351 -15.43 -9.82 4.17
CA VAL A 351 -16.47 -8.80 3.93
C VAL A 351 -16.11 -7.51 4.65
N GLN A 352 -15.71 -7.58 5.92
CA GLN A 352 -15.38 -6.38 6.72
C GLN A 352 -14.16 -5.63 6.16
N ALA A 353 -13.11 -6.36 5.76
CA ALA A 353 -11.93 -5.76 5.14
C ALA A 353 -12.27 -5.02 3.83
N LEU A 354 -13.09 -5.64 2.97
CA LEU A 354 -13.53 -5.02 1.71
C LEU A 354 -14.52 -3.86 1.93
N LYS A 355 -15.42 -3.96 2.90
CA LYS A 355 -16.32 -2.84 3.27
C LYS A 355 -15.52 -1.62 3.73
N ALA A 356 -14.58 -1.81 4.66
CA ALA A 356 -13.72 -0.72 5.13
C ALA A 356 -12.91 -0.07 4.00
N TYR A 357 -12.43 -0.87 3.05
CA TYR A 357 -11.79 -0.36 1.83
C TYR A 357 -12.74 0.48 0.96
N ILE A 358 -13.96 -0.01 0.70
CA ILE A 358 -14.97 0.70 -0.08
C ILE A 358 -15.36 2.02 0.59
N ASP A 359 -15.57 2.02 1.91
CA ASP A 359 -15.93 3.20 2.68
C ASP A 359 -14.82 4.27 2.59
N HIS A 360 -13.56 3.85 2.67
CA HIS A 360 -12.41 4.73 2.42
C HIS A 360 -12.42 5.31 1.00
N GLN A 361 -12.66 4.49 -0.03
CA GLN A 361 -12.75 4.97 -1.41
C GLN A 361 -13.90 5.97 -1.60
N VAL A 362 -15.03 5.78 -0.91
CA VAL A 362 -16.13 6.75 -0.95
C VAL A 362 -15.69 8.11 -0.41
N ILE A 363 -14.93 8.15 0.68
CA ILE A 363 -14.37 9.38 1.25
C ILE A 363 -13.37 10.02 0.28
N VAL A 364 -12.42 9.23 -0.23
CA VAL A 364 -11.37 9.70 -1.16
C VAL A 364 -11.99 10.33 -2.42
N ILE A 365 -12.95 9.64 -3.05
CA ILE A 365 -13.59 10.13 -4.28
C ILE A 365 -14.47 11.35 -4.00
N THR A 366 -15.17 11.40 -2.87
CA THR A 366 -15.93 12.59 -2.43
C THR A 366 -15.00 13.79 -2.31
N ARG A 367 -13.95 13.69 -1.49
CA ARG A 367 -13.00 14.80 -1.24
C ARG A 367 -12.30 15.25 -2.52
N ARG A 368 -11.87 14.30 -3.36
CA ARG A 368 -11.27 14.60 -4.67
C ARG A 368 -12.23 15.38 -5.56
N SER A 369 -13.49 14.93 -5.65
CA SER A 369 -14.51 15.59 -6.47
C SER A 369 -14.85 16.99 -5.93
N GLU A 370 -14.90 17.17 -4.61
CA GLU A 370 -15.10 18.48 -3.98
C GLU A 370 -13.92 19.44 -4.25
N HIS A 371 -12.68 18.95 -4.12
CA HIS A 371 -11.47 19.71 -4.44
C HIS A 371 -11.47 20.17 -5.90
N ARG A 372 -11.70 19.22 -6.83
CA ARG A 372 -11.78 19.51 -8.27
C ARG A 372 -12.93 20.48 -8.58
N LEU A 373 -14.09 20.32 -7.93
CA LEU A 373 -15.26 21.17 -8.13
C LEU A 373 -14.99 22.60 -7.66
N LYS A 374 -14.37 22.77 -6.49
CA LYS A 374 -13.95 24.08 -5.99
C LYS A 374 -12.99 24.75 -6.98
N LYS A 375 -11.95 24.04 -7.41
CA LYS A 375 -10.96 24.55 -8.38
C LYS A 375 -11.62 24.96 -9.71
N ALA A 376 -12.53 24.13 -10.22
CA ALA A 376 -13.27 24.41 -11.45
C ALA A 376 -14.19 25.64 -11.31
N ARG A 377 -14.92 25.77 -10.19
CA ARG A 377 -15.77 26.93 -9.90
C ARG A 377 -14.97 28.22 -9.73
N ASP A 378 -13.87 28.18 -8.97
CA ASP A 378 -12.96 29.31 -8.78
C ASP A 378 -12.42 29.79 -10.12
N ARG A 379 -12.03 28.86 -11.00
CA ARG A 379 -11.56 29.19 -12.35
C ARG A 379 -12.67 29.73 -13.26
N ALA A 380 -13.85 29.10 -13.24
CA ALA A 380 -15.00 29.55 -14.04
C ALA A 380 -15.40 30.99 -13.67
N HIS A 381 -15.42 31.31 -12.37
CA HIS A 381 -15.69 32.66 -11.87
C HIS A 381 -14.71 33.69 -12.42
N ILE A 382 -13.42 33.37 -12.49
CA ILE A 382 -12.40 34.24 -13.09
C ILE A 382 -12.68 34.45 -14.59
N VAL A 383 -12.88 33.36 -15.33
CA VAL A 383 -13.11 33.41 -16.79
C VAL A 383 -14.38 34.18 -17.14
N GLU A 384 -15.45 34.04 -16.36
CA GLU A 384 -16.67 34.85 -16.49
C GLU A 384 -16.41 36.34 -16.29
N GLY A 385 -15.56 36.69 -15.32
CA GLY A 385 -15.14 38.08 -15.09
C GLY A 385 -14.36 38.64 -16.28
N LEU A 386 -13.41 37.87 -16.81
CA LEU A 386 -12.62 38.26 -18.00
C LEU A 386 -13.50 38.47 -19.23
N LEU A 387 -14.42 37.55 -19.51
CA LEU A 387 -15.35 37.68 -20.64
C LEU A 387 -16.25 38.92 -20.51
N LYS A 388 -16.81 39.16 -19.31
CA LYS A 388 -17.60 40.37 -19.01
C LYS A 388 -16.77 41.65 -19.16
N ALA A 389 -15.49 41.62 -18.78
CA ALA A 389 -14.59 42.76 -18.93
C ALA A 389 -14.26 43.04 -20.40
N ILE A 390 -13.98 41.99 -21.20
CA ILE A 390 -13.74 42.09 -22.65
C ILE A 390 -14.96 42.71 -23.36
N ASP A 391 -16.18 42.35 -22.96
CA ASP A 391 -17.41 42.91 -23.54
C ASP A 391 -17.57 44.43 -23.30
N LYS A 392 -16.86 44.99 -22.31
CA LYS A 392 -16.88 46.41 -21.93
C LYS A 392 -15.48 47.04 -21.97
N ILE A 393 -14.59 46.51 -22.79
CA ILE A 393 -13.15 46.76 -22.67
C ILE A 393 -12.75 48.23 -22.70
N ASP A 394 -13.38 49.04 -23.57
CA ASP A 394 -13.05 50.47 -23.68
C ASP A 394 -13.31 51.22 -22.37
N LYS A 395 -14.42 50.88 -21.68
CA LYS A 395 -14.78 51.48 -20.40
C LYS A 395 -13.88 51.01 -19.27
N ILE A 396 -13.47 49.74 -19.32
CA ILE A 396 -12.52 49.16 -18.36
C ILE A 396 -11.14 49.80 -18.51
N ILE A 397 -10.64 49.98 -19.74
CA ILE A 397 -9.38 50.66 -20.02
C ILE A 397 -9.45 52.12 -19.57
N ALA A 398 -10.55 52.83 -19.85
CA ALA A 398 -10.73 54.21 -19.41
C ALA A 398 -10.68 54.34 -17.87
N LEU A 399 -11.34 53.44 -17.14
CA LEU A 399 -11.29 53.39 -15.68
C LEU A 399 -9.86 53.14 -15.18
N ILE A 400 -9.16 52.15 -15.75
CA ILE A 400 -7.80 51.80 -15.34
C ILE A 400 -6.84 52.97 -15.59
N ARG A 401 -6.90 53.60 -16.77
CA ARG A 401 -6.06 54.77 -17.11
C ARG A 401 -6.37 56.01 -16.28
N GLY A 402 -7.61 56.15 -15.78
CA GLY A 402 -8.02 57.25 -14.91
C GLY A 402 -7.71 57.03 -13.44
N SER A 403 -7.24 55.83 -13.06
CA SER A 403 -6.91 55.50 -11.67
C SER A 403 -5.48 55.90 -11.32
N ALA A 404 -5.26 56.37 -10.09
CA ALA A 404 -3.94 56.84 -9.64
C ALA A 404 -2.92 55.70 -9.51
N ASP A 405 -3.39 54.51 -9.11
CA ASP A 405 -2.58 53.31 -8.94
C ASP A 405 -3.44 52.03 -9.17
N ARG A 406 -2.80 50.87 -9.00
CA ARG A 406 -3.44 49.56 -9.16
C ARG A 406 -4.57 49.32 -8.16
N ASP A 407 -4.45 49.85 -6.94
CA ASP A 407 -5.43 49.66 -5.87
C ASP A 407 -6.69 50.47 -6.12
N ALA A 408 -6.55 51.72 -6.57
CA ALA A 408 -7.66 52.55 -7.03
C ALA A 408 -8.37 51.91 -8.24
N ALA A 409 -7.61 51.36 -9.19
CA ALA A 409 -8.20 50.65 -10.34
C ALA A 409 -8.98 49.39 -9.90
N ARG A 410 -8.43 48.61 -8.95
CA ARG A 410 -9.10 47.45 -8.36
C ARG A 410 -10.42 47.85 -7.69
N GLN A 411 -10.40 48.86 -6.83
CA GLN A 411 -11.59 49.37 -6.16
C GLN A 411 -12.63 49.89 -7.17
N GLY A 412 -12.20 50.57 -8.23
CA GLY A 412 -13.09 51.04 -9.30
C GLY A 412 -13.77 49.90 -10.07
N LEU A 413 -13.06 48.80 -10.34
CA LEU A 413 -13.62 47.59 -10.96
C LEU A 413 -14.62 46.87 -10.05
N MET A 414 -14.42 46.94 -8.73
CA MET A 414 -15.33 46.33 -7.74
C MET A 414 -16.56 47.19 -7.48
N ALA A 415 -16.48 48.51 -7.69
CA ALA A 415 -17.60 49.43 -7.50
C ALA A 415 -18.66 49.32 -8.62
N ARG A 416 -19.82 49.94 -8.40
CA ARG A 416 -20.83 50.11 -9.46
C ARG A 416 -20.24 50.98 -10.59
N PRO A 417 -20.52 50.69 -11.87
CA PRO A 417 -21.49 49.71 -12.37
C PRO A 417 -20.91 48.31 -12.68
N TYR A 418 -19.64 48.04 -12.38
CA TYR A 418 -18.95 46.83 -12.83
C TYR A 418 -19.09 45.65 -11.87
N GLN A 419 -19.00 45.91 -10.56
CA GLN A 419 -19.27 44.94 -9.50
C GLN A 419 -18.49 43.61 -9.64
N PHE A 420 -17.25 43.67 -10.12
CA PHE A 420 -16.38 42.50 -10.12
C PHE A 420 -15.99 42.13 -8.69
N SER A 421 -15.84 40.83 -8.42
CA SER A 421 -15.17 40.40 -7.19
C SER A 421 -13.70 40.85 -7.18
N GLU A 422 -13.08 40.89 -6.00
CA GLU A 422 -11.67 41.27 -5.88
C GLU A 422 -10.74 40.37 -6.74
N ILE A 423 -10.96 39.06 -6.72
CA ILE A 423 -10.20 38.10 -7.53
C ILE A 423 -10.38 38.38 -9.02
N GLN A 424 -11.60 38.62 -9.49
CA GLN A 424 -11.86 38.98 -10.89
C GLN A 424 -11.18 40.30 -11.25
N ALA A 425 -11.28 41.34 -10.42
CA ALA A 425 -10.66 42.63 -10.65
C ALA A 425 -9.14 42.51 -10.77
N ASN A 426 -8.49 41.74 -9.90
CA ASN A 426 -7.06 41.44 -10.00
C ASN A 426 -6.71 40.75 -11.32
N HIS A 427 -7.44 39.70 -11.70
CA HIS A 427 -7.21 39.01 -12.98
C HIS A 427 -7.48 39.87 -14.21
N ILE A 428 -8.42 40.82 -14.14
CA ILE A 428 -8.67 41.80 -15.20
C ILE A 428 -7.46 42.76 -15.33
N LEU A 429 -6.91 43.23 -14.21
CA LEU A 429 -5.72 44.09 -14.21
C LEU A 429 -4.46 43.37 -14.72
N ASP A 430 -4.36 42.06 -14.50
CA ASP A 430 -3.26 41.22 -14.99
C ASP A 430 -3.49 40.66 -16.40
N MET A 431 -4.61 40.98 -17.05
CA MET A 431 -4.97 40.42 -18.34
C MET A 431 -4.00 40.91 -19.45
N PRO A 432 -3.30 40.00 -20.15
CA PRO A 432 -2.44 40.38 -21.28
C PRO A 432 -3.25 40.94 -22.45
N LEU A 433 -2.75 41.98 -23.13
CA LEU A 433 -3.41 42.58 -24.29
C LEU A 433 -3.74 41.56 -25.41
N GLY A 434 -2.94 40.50 -25.55
CA GLY A 434 -3.19 39.41 -26.50
C GLY A 434 -4.52 38.67 -26.27
N ARG A 435 -5.04 38.66 -25.04
CA ARG A 435 -6.35 38.07 -24.70
C ARG A 435 -7.54 38.85 -25.29
N LEU A 436 -7.32 40.09 -25.73
CA LEU A 436 -8.36 40.92 -26.36
C LEU A 436 -8.60 40.55 -27.83
N THR A 437 -7.74 39.72 -28.43
CA THR A 437 -7.93 39.24 -29.81
C THR A 437 -9.20 38.39 -29.92
N ARG A 438 -9.74 38.28 -31.15
CA ARG A 438 -10.87 37.38 -31.42
C ARG A 438 -10.59 35.95 -30.96
N LEU A 439 -9.37 35.47 -31.22
CA LEU A 439 -8.94 34.13 -30.81
C LEU A 439 -8.90 33.99 -29.28
N GLY A 440 -8.29 34.93 -28.57
CA GLY A 440 -8.22 34.90 -27.11
C GLY A 440 -9.60 34.92 -26.43
N ARG A 441 -10.56 35.67 -27.00
CA ARG A 441 -11.96 35.64 -26.53
C ARG A 441 -12.64 34.30 -26.78
N THR A 442 -12.40 33.67 -27.94
CA THR A 442 -12.94 32.33 -28.24
C THR A 442 -12.35 31.29 -27.29
N GLU A 443 -11.05 31.30 -27.05
CA GLU A 443 -10.39 30.40 -26.09
C GLU A 443 -11.01 30.50 -24.68
N LEU A 444 -11.29 31.71 -24.19
CA LEU A 444 -11.95 31.91 -22.90
C LEU A 444 -13.39 31.38 -22.88
N LYS A 445 -14.13 31.50 -23.99
CA LYS A 445 -15.48 30.93 -24.10
C LYS A 445 -15.44 29.39 -24.09
N ASP A 446 -14.51 28.81 -24.83
CA ASP A 446 -14.32 27.36 -24.89
C ASP A 446 -13.86 26.81 -23.54
N GLU A 447 -12.95 27.52 -22.87
CA GLU A 447 -12.52 27.20 -21.50
C GLU A 447 -13.70 27.22 -20.53
N LEU A 448 -14.53 28.27 -20.56
CA LEU A 448 -15.71 28.37 -19.69
C LEU A 448 -16.73 27.26 -19.98
N ALA A 449 -16.95 26.90 -21.25
CA ALA A 449 -17.85 25.82 -21.62
C ALA A 449 -17.39 24.47 -21.03
N LYS A 450 -16.09 24.15 -21.18
CA LYS A 450 -15.49 22.95 -20.58
C LYS A 450 -15.59 22.95 -19.06
N LEU A 451 -15.29 24.08 -18.41
CA LEU A 451 -15.41 24.20 -16.96
C LEU A 451 -16.84 23.96 -16.48
N ARG A 452 -17.85 24.46 -17.20
CA ARG A 452 -19.27 24.23 -16.86
C ARG A 452 -19.66 22.76 -17.01
N GLU A 453 -19.17 22.08 -18.03
CA GLU A 453 -19.35 20.63 -18.19
C GLU A 453 -18.74 19.86 -17.02
N THR A 454 -17.47 20.14 -16.69
CA THR A 454 -16.77 19.55 -15.54
C THR A 454 -17.48 19.82 -14.21
N ILE A 455 -17.96 21.05 -13.99
CA ILE A 455 -18.73 21.41 -12.79
C ILE A 455 -20.02 20.58 -12.71
N ALA A 456 -20.76 20.48 -13.82
CA ALA A 456 -22.00 19.71 -13.86
C ALA A 456 -21.77 18.21 -13.61
N GLU A 457 -20.69 17.65 -14.17
CA GLU A 457 -20.29 16.26 -13.95
C GLU A 457 -19.94 16.00 -12.48
N LEU A 458 -19.05 16.82 -11.90
CA LEU A 458 -18.62 16.69 -10.50
C LEU A 458 -19.79 16.88 -9.52
N GLU A 459 -20.66 17.85 -9.77
CA GLU A 459 -21.89 18.00 -8.98
C GLU A 459 -22.80 16.78 -9.09
N ALA A 460 -22.90 16.18 -10.28
CA ALA A 460 -23.71 14.98 -10.48
C ALA A 460 -23.12 13.76 -9.74
N ILE A 461 -21.80 13.64 -9.69
CA ILE A 461 -21.10 12.62 -8.89
C ILE A 461 -21.41 12.82 -7.41
N LEU A 462 -21.22 14.03 -6.89
CA LEU A 462 -21.41 14.34 -5.46
C LEU A 462 -22.87 14.22 -5.01
N LYS A 463 -23.84 14.47 -5.90
CA LYS A 463 -25.28 14.35 -5.60
C LYS A 463 -25.81 12.91 -5.69
N SER A 464 -25.06 11.97 -6.25
CA SER A 464 -25.54 10.61 -6.53
C SER A 464 -24.57 9.54 -6.02
N PRO A 465 -24.92 8.83 -4.91
CA PRO A 465 -24.13 7.71 -4.43
C PRO A 465 -23.89 6.64 -5.48
N ALA A 466 -24.85 6.40 -6.37
CA ALA A 466 -24.73 5.45 -7.48
C ALA A 466 -23.67 5.89 -8.50
N LYS A 467 -23.61 7.19 -8.87
CA LYS A 467 -22.57 7.70 -9.77
C LYS A 467 -21.20 7.67 -9.12
N LEU A 468 -21.11 8.02 -7.84
CA LEU A 468 -19.87 7.93 -7.09
C LEU A 468 -19.34 6.48 -7.04
N ARG A 469 -20.20 5.53 -6.69
CA ARG A 469 -19.85 4.10 -6.72
C ARG A 469 -19.46 3.60 -8.11
N LYS A 470 -20.10 4.13 -9.17
CA LYS A 470 -19.70 3.85 -10.54
C LYS A 470 -18.26 4.31 -10.81
N VAL A 471 -17.88 5.52 -10.39
CA VAL A 471 -16.49 6.01 -10.51
C VAL A 471 -15.52 5.06 -9.82
N ILE A 472 -15.82 4.60 -8.60
CA ILE A 472 -14.97 3.63 -7.89
C ILE A 472 -14.80 2.34 -8.72
N LYS A 473 -15.90 1.79 -9.26
CA LYS A 473 -15.86 0.56 -10.08
C LYS A 473 -15.07 0.75 -11.37
N ASP A 474 -15.29 1.85 -12.08
CA ASP A 474 -14.62 2.15 -13.36
C ASP A 474 -13.11 2.28 -13.12
N GLU A 475 -12.70 2.98 -12.06
CA GLU A 475 -11.29 3.14 -11.68
C GLU A 475 -10.62 1.83 -11.23
N LEU A 476 -11.33 0.99 -10.48
CA LEU A 476 -10.86 -0.35 -10.12
C LEU A 476 -10.73 -1.25 -11.35
N GLY A 477 -11.67 -1.15 -12.29
CA GLY A 477 -11.65 -1.87 -13.57
C GLY A 477 -10.40 -1.55 -14.39
N GLU A 478 -10.05 -0.26 -14.52
CA GLU A 478 -8.82 0.17 -15.19
C GLU A 478 -7.55 -0.41 -14.55
N ILE A 479 -7.50 -0.44 -13.21
CA ILE A 479 -6.36 -1.02 -12.47
C ILE A 479 -6.29 -2.53 -12.68
N ARG A 480 -7.43 -3.22 -12.63
CA ARG A 480 -7.52 -4.65 -12.89
C ARG A 480 -7.03 -5.01 -14.29
N GLU A 481 -7.44 -4.27 -15.31
CA GLU A 481 -7.02 -4.50 -16.70
C GLU A 481 -5.52 -4.26 -16.89
N ARG A 482 -4.97 -3.25 -16.22
CA ARG A 482 -3.57 -2.87 -16.38
C ARG A 482 -2.59 -3.72 -15.57
N PHE A 483 -2.98 -4.15 -14.37
CA PHE A 483 -2.08 -4.78 -13.39
C PHE A 483 -2.50 -6.19 -12.96
N GLY A 484 -3.64 -6.69 -13.45
CA GLY A 484 -4.09 -8.05 -13.17
C GLY A 484 -3.12 -9.10 -13.71
N GLU A 485 -2.78 -10.07 -12.87
CA GLU A 485 -1.93 -11.21 -13.22
C GLU A 485 -2.67 -12.53 -13.01
N PRO A 486 -2.31 -13.60 -13.73
CA PRO A 486 -2.80 -14.94 -13.45
C PRO A 486 -2.46 -15.37 -12.01
N ARG A 487 -3.32 -16.24 -11.45
CA ARG A 487 -3.08 -16.90 -10.18
C ARG A 487 -1.83 -17.78 -10.25
N ARG A 488 -0.98 -17.74 -9.22
CA ARG A 488 0.23 -18.56 -9.08
C ARG A 488 -0.02 -19.78 -8.19
N ALA A 489 -0.64 -19.56 -7.02
CA ALA A 489 -0.91 -20.62 -6.05
C ALA A 489 -2.13 -21.46 -6.45
N GLU A 490 -1.91 -22.73 -6.73
CA GLU A 490 -2.97 -23.64 -7.16
C GLU A 490 -3.67 -24.29 -5.95
N ILE A 491 -5.00 -24.22 -5.90
CA ILE A 491 -5.79 -24.87 -4.85
C ILE A 491 -6.14 -26.28 -5.33
N THR A 492 -5.67 -27.30 -4.61
CA THR A 492 -5.91 -28.71 -4.91
C THR A 492 -6.60 -29.43 -3.75
N PHE A 493 -7.03 -30.67 -3.99
CA PHE A 493 -7.69 -31.48 -2.98
C PHE A 493 -6.71 -31.86 -1.87
N ASP A 494 -7.17 -31.78 -0.61
CA ASP A 494 -6.45 -32.41 0.49
C ASP A 494 -6.88 -33.87 0.56
N VAL A 495 -5.94 -34.79 0.31
CA VAL A 495 -6.21 -36.24 0.41
C VAL A 495 -6.54 -36.63 1.86
N GLY A 496 -6.20 -35.79 2.84
CA GLY A 496 -6.58 -35.97 4.25
C GLY A 496 -7.99 -35.49 4.61
N ASP A 497 -8.70 -34.79 3.71
CA ASP A 497 -10.08 -34.30 3.92
C ASP A 497 -11.16 -35.25 3.34
N ILE A 498 -10.77 -36.43 2.86
CA ILE A 498 -11.73 -37.48 2.49
C ILE A 498 -12.09 -38.24 3.76
N ASP A 499 -13.20 -37.86 4.40
CA ASP A 499 -13.94 -38.69 5.35
C ASP A 499 -14.47 -39.98 4.69
#